data_AF-A0A4R2NC18-F1
#
_entry.id   AF-A0A4R2NC18-F1
#
_cell.length_a   1.000
_cell.length_b   1.000
_cell.length_c   1.000
_cell.angle_alpha   90.00
_cell.angle_beta   90.00
_cell.angle_gamma   90.00
#
_symmetry.space_group_name_H-M   'P 1'
#
loop_
_entity.id
_entity.type
_entity.pdbx_description
1 polymer ?
#
loop_
_entity_poly.entity_id
_entity_poly.type
_entity_poly.pdbx_seq_one_letter_code
_entity_poly.pdbx_strand_id
1 'polypeptide(L)'
;MTTTTPPPLRAQVLALRRTQSARAVAQALNIPLGTVKAISSRAGITRDNTTLRAFFRLPEPVASACTALQPPVAPPQPVAVTGNKDLDAVLWLRQVVQTGDGALIAKAMQAAERIKTPVKELEKRYGDFLMRESGGNTMRAVFGSIGFADLKGLAERTLDKQARKREALARFGSEQAVFAETAPERFCVDALALVPVVTKGWREYDQAQANAAFDHHQDMAPHTLADCLHELEFWDALYHLRNGWDNAGDDLPEVSARRHYIEAHCLASIRPKTRDEAKAVLRYMAAHEMFDRNDTDAVLENLVG
;
A
#
# COMPACT_ATOMS: atom_id res chain seq x y z
N MET A 1 -27.73 -34.72 -17.18
CA MET A 1 -28.44 -33.43 -17.31
C MET A 1 -28.76 -32.94 -15.90
N THR A 2 -27.91 -32.10 -15.34
CA THR A 2 -28.11 -31.49 -14.02
C THR A 2 -29.08 -30.33 -14.16
N THR A 3 -30.29 -30.49 -13.64
CA THR A 3 -31.29 -29.42 -13.55
C THR A 3 -30.87 -28.44 -12.46
N THR A 4 -30.15 -27.38 -12.84
CA THR A 4 -29.85 -26.27 -11.94
C THR A 4 -31.14 -25.51 -11.66
N THR A 5 -31.72 -25.73 -10.48
CA THR A 5 -32.88 -24.98 -9.98
C THR A 5 -32.58 -23.47 -10.06
N PRO A 6 -33.45 -22.64 -10.66
CA PRO A 6 -33.18 -21.21 -10.76
C PRO A 6 -33.03 -20.62 -9.36
N PRO A 7 -32.01 -19.77 -9.12
CA PRO A 7 -31.76 -19.18 -7.81
C PRO A 7 -33.00 -18.41 -7.33
N PRO A 8 -33.28 -18.37 -6.02
CA PRO A 8 -34.45 -17.67 -5.49
C PRO A 8 -34.43 -16.20 -5.95
N LEU A 9 -35.59 -15.63 -6.29
CA LEU A 9 -35.72 -14.27 -6.84
C LEU A 9 -34.89 -13.22 -6.08
N ARG A 10 -34.83 -13.34 -4.75
CA ARG A 10 -33.97 -12.50 -3.90
C ARG A 10 -32.50 -12.55 -4.31
N ALA A 11 -31.92 -13.72 -4.50
CA ALA A 11 -30.52 -13.88 -4.90
C ALA A 11 -30.25 -13.28 -6.28
N GLN A 12 -31.18 -13.44 -7.23
CA GLN A 12 -31.08 -12.83 -8.56
C GLN A 12 -31.11 -11.30 -8.51
N VAL A 13 -32.03 -10.72 -7.72
CA VAL A 13 -32.07 -9.27 -7.52
C VAL A 13 -30.76 -8.77 -6.92
N LEU A 14 -30.22 -9.46 -5.91
CA LEU A 14 -28.99 -9.01 -5.25
C LEU A 14 -27.77 -9.11 -6.16
N ALA A 15 -27.62 -10.20 -6.91
CA ALA A 15 -26.54 -10.35 -7.88
C ALA A 15 -26.58 -9.24 -8.95
N LEU A 16 -27.74 -8.99 -9.56
CA LEU A 16 -27.87 -7.96 -10.59
C LEU A 16 -27.73 -6.54 -10.04
N ARG A 17 -28.13 -6.30 -8.78
CA ARG A 17 -28.04 -4.95 -8.18
C ARG A 17 -26.63 -4.51 -7.84
N ARG A 18 -25.65 -5.43 -7.82
CA ARG A 18 -24.23 -5.10 -7.70
C ARG A 18 -23.72 -4.35 -8.92
N THR A 19 -24.19 -4.71 -10.11
CA THR A 19 -23.66 -4.21 -11.40
C THR A 19 -24.62 -3.31 -12.17
N GLN A 20 -25.94 -3.41 -11.92
CA GLN A 20 -26.97 -2.69 -12.68
C GLN A 20 -27.84 -1.82 -11.79
N SER A 21 -28.39 -0.74 -12.34
CA SER A 21 -29.33 0.15 -11.64
C SER A 21 -30.62 -0.58 -11.22
N ALA A 22 -31.31 -0.08 -10.18
CA ALA A 22 -32.57 -0.69 -9.72
C ALA A 22 -33.64 -0.73 -10.82
N ARG A 23 -33.62 0.24 -11.74
CA ARG A 23 -34.50 0.28 -12.91
C ARG A 23 -34.14 -0.80 -13.93
N ALA A 24 -32.85 -0.96 -14.24
CA ALA A 24 -32.38 -1.99 -15.15
C ALA A 24 -32.71 -3.41 -14.61
N VAL A 25 -32.51 -3.66 -13.32
CA VAL A 25 -32.87 -4.94 -12.69
C VAL A 25 -34.37 -5.20 -12.72
N ALA A 26 -35.19 -4.18 -12.45
CA ALA A 26 -36.64 -4.29 -12.54
C ALA A 26 -37.11 -4.66 -13.96
N GLN A 27 -36.47 -4.10 -14.98
CA GLN A 27 -36.73 -4.42 -16.39
C GLN A 27 -36.24 -5.83 -16.75
N ALA A 28 -35.02 -6.20 -16.35
CA ALA A 28 -34.41 -7.50 -16.68
C ALA A 28 -35.18 -8.68 -16.06
N LEU A 29 -35.64 -8.53 -14.80
CA LEU A 29 -36.38 -9.59 -14.09
C LEU A 29 -37.91 -9.44 -14.23
N ASN A 30 -38.39 -8.42 -14.94
CA ASN A 30 -39.81 -8.09 -15.08
C ASN A 30 -40.56 -8.02 -13.73
N ILE A 31 -39.99 -7.30 -12.76
CA ILE A 31 -40.55 -7.12 -11.41
C ILE A 31 -40.72 -5.64 -11.06
N PRO A 32 -41.63 -5.26 -10.14
CA PRO A 32 -41.80 -3.88 -9.75
C PRO A 32 -40.53 -3.28 -9.14
N LEU A 33 -40.21 -2.03 -9.50
CA LEU A 33 -39.07 -1.29 -8.96
C LEU A 33 -39.09 -1.21 -7.42
N GLY A 34 -40.29 -1.10 -6.83
CA GLY A 34 -40.47 -1.10 -5.38
C GLY A 34 -39.97 -2.39 -4.73
N THR A 35 -40.22 -3.54 -5.36
CA THR A 35 -39.77 -4.86 -4.89
C THR A 35 -38.26 -4.98 -4.95
N VAL A 36 -37.63 -4.52 -6.04
CA VAL A 36 -36.16 -4.46 -6.17
C VAL A 36 -35.56 -3.62 -5.05
N LYS A 37 -36.08 -2.39 -4.85
CA LYS A 37 -35.60 -1.49 -3.79
C LYS A 37 -35.78 -2.08 -2.39
N ALA A 38 -36.93 -2.70 -2.12
CA ALA A 38 -37.20 -3.34 -0.83
C ALA A 38 -36.25 -4.51 -0.55
N ILE A 39 -36.00 -5.37 -1.55
CA ILE A 39 -35.06 -6.49 -1.44
C ILE A 39 -33.64 -5.97 -1.23
N SER A 40 -33.18 -5.00 -2.04
CA SER A 40 -31.85 -4.41 -1.90
C SER A 40 -31.65 -3.72 -0.55
N SER A 41 -32.65 -2.97 -0.08
CA SER A 41 -32.59 -2.26 1.19
C SER A 41 -32.53 -3.23 2.39
N ARG A 42 -33.36 -4.28 2.39
CA ARG A 42 -33.36 -5.31 3.45
C ARG A 42 -32.08 -6.14 3.46
N ALA A 43 -31.45 -6.33 2.30
CA ALA A 43 -30.19 -7.04 2.20
C ALA A 43 -28.96 -6.17 2.49
N GLY A 44 -29.13 -4.85 2.69
CA GLY A 44 -28.04 -3.96 3.02
C GLY A 44 -27.04 -3.69 1.89
N ILE A 45 -27.26 -4.18 0.66
CA ILE A 45 -26.32 -4.01 -0.48
C ILE A 45 -26.18 -2.55 -0.94
N THR A 46 -27.12 -1.70 -0.52
CA THR A 46 -27.04 -0.25 -0.73
C THR A 46 -26.20 0.46 0.33
N ARG A 47 -25.80 -0.23 1.39
CA ARG A 47 -24.95 0.29 2.46
C ARG A 47 -23.58 -0.38 2.39
N ASP A 48 -22.65 0.19 3.14
CA ASP A 48 -21.29 -0.32 3.33
C ASP A 48 -21.30 -1.75 3.89
N ASN A 49 -20.39 -2.59 3.41
CA ASN A 49 -20.21 -3.94 3.94
C ASN A 49 -19.49 -3.88 5.30
N THR A 50 -20.26 -3.94 6.39
CA THR A 50 -19.73 -3.89 7.76
C THR A 50 -18.79 -5.04 8.09
N THR A 51 -19.03 -6.23 7.51
CA THR A 51 -18.19 -7.41 7.75
C THR A 51 -16.82 -7.20 7.10
N LEU A 52 -16.81 -6.76 5.83
CA LEU A 52 -15.59 -6.40 5.12
C LEU A 52 -14.81 -5.32 5.88
N ARG A 53 -15.46 -4.22 6.28
CA ARG A 53 -14.78 -3.12 6.99
C ARG A 53 -14.20 -3.52 8.35
N ALA A 54 -14.89 -4.41 9.07
CA ALA A 54 -14.38 -4.93 10.33
C ALA A 54 -13.18 -5.87 10.12
N PHE A 55 -13.18 -6.61 9.00
CA PHE A 55 -12.14 -7.57 8.65
C PHE A 55 -10.87 -6.89 8.12
N PHE A 56 -11.00 -5.92 7.21
CA PHE A 56 -9.91 -5.11 6.67
C PHE A 56 -9.69 -3.87 7.55
N ARG A 57 -9.17 -4.10 8.76
CA ARG A 57 -8.80 -3.04 9.69
C ARG A 57 -7.48 -3.38 10.34
N LEU A 58 -6.58 -2.40 10.42
CA LEU A 58 -5.36 -2.55 11.19
C LEU A 58 -5.67 -2.65 12.69
N PRO A 59 -4.89 -3.44 13.46
CA PRO A 59 -4.98 -3.41 14.91
C PRO A 59 -4.84 -1.98 15.46
N GLU A 60 -5.60 -1.66 16.50
CA GLU A 60 -5.46 -0.38 17.19
C GLU A 60 -4.09 -0.29 17.89
N PRO A 61 -3.43 0.88 17.86
CA PRO A 61 -2.15 1.03 18.52
C PRO A 61 -2.32 0.93 20.04
N VAL A 62 -1.50 0.10 20.67
CA VAL A 62 -1.48 -0.05 22.13
C VAL A 62 -0.45 0.93 22.70
N ALA A 63 -0.87 1.74 23.67
CA ALA A 63 0.05 2.62 24.39
C ALA A 63 1.06 1.77 25.16
N SER A 64 2.36 2.05 24.95
CA SER A 64 3.40 1.36 25.69
C SER A 64 3.35 1.75 27.16
N ALA A 65 3.28 0.76 28.05
CA ALA A 65 3.41 0.95 29.50
C ALA A 65 4.88 1.11 29.94
N CYS A 66 5.83 1.12 29.00
CA CYS A 66 7.25 1.24 29.30
C CYS A 66 7.58 2.67 29.77
N THR A 67 7.89 2.81 31.05
CA THR A 67 8.37 4.07 31.66
C THR A 67 9.90 4.16 31.70
N ALA A 68 10.61 3.15 31.15
CA ALA A 68 12.05 3.18 31.11
C ALA A 68 12.53 4.28 30.17
N LEU A 69 13.35 5.19 30.69
CA LEU A 69 14.05 6.18 29.87
C LEU A 69 14.96 5.43 28.89
N GLN A 70 14.82 5.71 27.59
CA GLN A 70 15.77 5.17 26.63
C GLN A 70 17.17 5.68 26.97
N PRO A 71 18.16 4.78 27.12
CA PRO A 71 19.54 5.20 27.35
C PRO A 71 20.01 6.04 26.14
N PRO A 72 20.75 7.14 26.38
CA PRO A 72 21.22 7.99 25.30
C PRO A 72 22.10 7.19 24.34
N VAL A 73 21.77 7.24 23.05
CA VAL A 73 22.56 6.59 22.00
C VAL A 73 23.88 7.36 21.88
N ALA A 74 25.01 6.67 22.06
CA ALA A 74 26.31 7.29 21.83
C ALA A 74 26.49 7.56 20.33
N PRO A 75 26.98 8.75 19.92
CA PRO A 75 27.22 9.01 18.52
C PRO A 75 28.32 8.07 17.99
N PRO A 76 28.23 7.63 16.72
CA PRO A 76 29.28 6.82 16.09
C PRO A 76 30.62 7.56 16.13
N GLN A 77 31.72 6.83 16.24
CA GLN A 77 33.06 7.44 16.21
C GLN A 77 33.40 7.93 14.80
N PRO A 78 34.01 9.12 14.65
CA PRO A 78 34.42 9.63 13.35
C PRO A 78 35.55 8.79 12.75
N VAL A 79 35.36 8.33 11.51
CA VAL A 79 36.35 7.52 10.76
C VAL A 79 36.81 8.31 9.54
N ALA A 80 38.12 8.38 9.32
CA ALA A 80 38.69 8.94 8.10
C ALA A 80 38.66 7.87 6.99
N VAL A 81 37.69 7.97 6.08
CA VAL A 81 37.46 6.97 5.01
C VAL A 81 38.10 7.42 3.70
N THR A 82 37.98 8.71 3.37
CA THR A 82 38.42 9.30 2.11
C THR A 82 39.72 10.09 2.26
N GLY A 83 40.10 10.46 3.50
CA GLY A 83 41.23 11.34 3.79
C GLY A 83 40.94 12.82 3.55
N ASN A 84 39.75 13.16 3.05
CA ASN A 84 39.28 14.54 2.92
C ASN A 84 38.36 14.88 4.10
N LYS A 85 38.75 15.88 4.91
CA LYS A 85 38.04 16.29 6.12
C LYS A 85 36.56 16.61 5.88
N ASP A 86 36.22 17.24 4.76
CA ASP A 86 34.84 17.61 4.46
C ASP A 86 34.01 16.39 4.06
N LEU A 87 34.57 15.47 3.27
CA LEU A 87 33.88 14.24 2.87
C LEU A 87 33.69 13.29 4.04
N ASP A 88 34.74 13.14 4.87
CA ASP A 88 34.71 12.30 6.08
C ASP A 88 33.72 12.87 7.10
N ALA A 89 33.61 14.20 7.20
CA ALA A 89 32.59 14.85 8.02
C ALA A 89 31.17 14.54 7.52
N VAL A 90 30.91 14.62 6.20
CA VAL A 90 29.59 14.29 5.64
C VAL A 90 29.28 12.80 5.83
N LEU A 91 30.23 11.90 5.61
CA LEU A 91 30.06 10.46 5.86
C LEU A 91 29.70 10.18 7.32
N TRP A 92 30.41 10.82 8.24
CA TRP A 92 30.10 10.71 9.67
C TRP A 92 28.72 11.27 10.01
N LEU A 93 28.34 12.44 9.47
CA LEU A 93 27.01 13.00 9.67
C LEU A 93 25.92 12.09 9.13
N ARG A 94 26.14 11.42 7.98
CA ARG A 94 25.20 10.40 7.46
C ARG A 94 25.06 9.24 8.43
N GLN A 95 26.15 8.75 9.02
CA GLN A 95 26.10 7.70 10.04
C GLN A 95 25.34 8.14 11.29
N VAL A 96 25.59 9.37 11.76
CA VAL A 96 24.86 9.96 12.90
C VAL A 96 23.36 10.04 12.59
N VAL A 97 22.98 10.51 11.40
CA VAL A 97 21.57 10.57 10.99
C VAL A 97 20.94 9.18 10.92
N GLN A 98 21.66 8.19 10.40
CA GLN A 98 21.20 6.81 10.31
C GLN A 98 20.95 6.14 11.68
N THR A 99 21.50 6.67 12.77
CA THR A 99 21.16 6.17 14.13
C THR A 99 19.69 6.36 14.48
N GLY A 100 19.00 7.32 13.84
CA GLY A 100 17.57 7.56 14.04
C GLY A 100 17.21 8.30 15.34
N ASP A 101 18.19 8.72 16.15
CA ASP A 101 17.95 9.54 17.34
C ASP A 101 17.66 11.00 16.94
N GLY A 102 16.46 11.49 17.27
CA GLY A 102 16.04 12.84 16.91
C GLY A 102 16.93 13.96 17.46
N ALA A 103 17.51 13.79 18.65
CA ALA A 103 18.42 14.78 19.23
C ALA A 103 19.79 14.77 18.54
N LEU A 104 20.28 13.58 18.14
CA LEU A 104 21.51 13.47 17.35
C LEU A 104 21.31 14.00 15.93
N ILE A 105 20.16 13.74 15.30
CA ILE A 105 19.80 14.26 13.97
C ILE A 105 19.78 15.80 14.01
N ALA A 106 19.15 16.42 15.01
CA ALA A 106 19.12 17.87 15.14
C ALA A 106 20.53 18.47 15.27
N LYS A 107 21.41 17.85 16.07
CA LYS A 107 22.82 18.25 16.18
C LYS A 107 23.59 18.03 14.88
N ALA A 108 23.32 16.95 14.16
CA ALA A 108 23.93 16.65 12.87
C ALA A 108 23.54 17.70 11.82
N MET A 109 22.29 18.16 11.80
CA MET A 109 21.85 19.25 10.91
C MET A 109 22.54 20.57 11.23
N GLN A 110 22.68 20.93 12.51
CA GLN A 110 23.44 22.12 12.92
C GLN A 110 24.93 22.03 12.53
N ALA A 111 25.51 20.83 12.58
CA ALA A 111 26.89 20.60 12.15
C ALA A 111 27.02 20.67 10.62
N ALA A 112 26.02 20.20 9.87
CA ALA A 112 25.99 20.27 8.41
C ALA A 112 26.02 21.71 7.90
N GLU A 113 25.32 22.64 8.57
CA GLU A 113 25.34 24.08 8.23
C GLU A 113 26.74 24.73 8.33
N ARG A 114 27.66 24.12 9.09
CA ARG A 114 29.03 24.62 9.24
C ARG A 114 29.94 24.21 8.07
N ILE A 115 29.51 23.27 7.23
CA ILE A 115 30.26 22.84 6.06
C ILE A 115 30.08 23.89 4.96
N LYS A 116 31.14 24.66 4.69
CA LYS A 116 31.12 25.76 3.72
C LYS A 116 31.22 25.30 2.27
N THR A 117 31.63 24.05 2.04
CA THR A 117 31.84 23.50 0.70
C THR A 117 30.49 23.27 0.02
N PRO A 118 30.30 23.74 -1.24
CA PRO A 118 29.05 23.54 -1.96
C PRO A 118 28.69 22.06 -2.13
N VAL A 119 27.40 21.74 -1.99
CA VAL A 119 26.82 20.38 -2.13
C VAL A 119 27.29 19.67 -3.41
N LYS A 120 27.22 20.35 -4.56
CA LYS A 120 27.63 19.79 -5.86
C LYS A 120 29.12 19.45 -5.92
N GLU A 121 29.95 20.19 -5.21
CA GLU A 121 31.39 19.94 -5.17
C GLU A 121 31.72 18.74 -4.27
N LEU A 122 31.00 18.57 -3.16
CA LEU A 122 31.12 17.39 -2.30
C LEU A 122 30.71 16.11 -3.04
N GLU A 123 29.60 16.13 -3.78
CA GLU A 123 29.14 15.00 -4.59
C GLU A 123 30.15 14.62 -5.67
N LYS A 124 30.72 15.61 -6.38
CA LYS A 124 31.76 15.36 -7.39
C LYS A 124 33.01 14.74 -6.77
N ARG A 125 33.51 15.31 -5.66
CA ARG A 125 34.71 14.79 -4.98
C ARG A 125 34.49 13.37 -4.45
N TYR A 126 33.29 13.06 -3.96
CA TYR A 126 32.94 11.71 -3.51
C TYR A 126 32.78 10.74 -4.69
N GLY A 127 32.20 11.18 -5.82
CA GLY A 127 32.15 10.40 -7.06
C GLY A 127 33.55 10.06 -7.59
N ASP A 128 34.47 11.03 -7.60
CA ASP A 128 35.87 10.81 -7.98
C ASP A 128 36.59 9.82 -7.06
N PHE A 129 36.28 9.83 -5.75
CA PHE A 129 36.78 8.84 -4.79
C PHE A 129 36.22 7.44 -5.10
N LEU A 130 34.91 7.31 -5.29
CA LEU A 130 34.27 6.03 -5.63
C LEU A 130 34.77 5.48 -6.97
N MET A 131 35.06 6.32 -7.97
CA MET A 131 35.66 5.88 -9.24
C MET A 131 37.03 5.24 -9.05
N ARG A 132 37.87 5.79 -8.15
CA ARG A 132 39.19 5.24 -7.84
C ARG A 132 39.09 3.93 -7.05
N GLU A 133 38.17 3.87 -6.09
CA GLU A 133 38.02 2.70 -5.21
C GLU A 133 37.32 1.51 -5.91
N SER A 134 36.37 1.79 -6.82
CA SER A 134 35.60 0.76 -7.53
C SER A 134 36.28 0.17 -8.76
N GLY A 135 37.55 0.55 -9.04
CA GLY A 135 38.30 0.05 -10.19
C GLY A 135 37.73 0.50 -11.54
N GLY A 136 37.08 1.66 -11.60
CA GLY A 136 36.50 2.21 -12.83
C GLY A 136 35.04 1.83 -13.12
N ASN A 137 34.30 1.25 -12.16
CA ASN A 137 32.87 1.00 -12.32
C ASN A 137 32.06 2.32 -12.21
N THR A 138 31.80 2.93 -13.37
CA THR A 138 31.14 4.23 -13.50
C THR A 138 29.74 4.24 -12.91
N MET A 139 29.00 3.12 -13.01
CA MET A 139 27.65 3.01 -12.44
C MET A 139 27.70 3.11 -10.90
N ARG A 140 28.63 2.38 -10.25
CA ARG A 140 28.75 2.42 -8.78
C ARG A 140 29.14 3.80 -8.27
N ALA A 141 30.00 4.52 -8.99
CA ALA A 141 30.44 5.85 -8.58
C ALA A 141 29.39 6.94 -8.84
N VAL A 142 28.69 6.89 -9.98
CA VAL A 142 27.64 7.86 -10.31
C VAL A 142 26.43 7.65 -9.40
N PHE A 143 25.89 6.44 -9.29
CA PHE A 143 24.74 6.17 -8.41
C PHE A 143 25.08 6.29 -6.92
N GLY A 144 26.33 6.01 -6.52
CA GLY A 144 26.78 6.17 -5.15
C GLY A 144 27.00 7.62 -4.71
N SER A 145 27.25 8.54 -5.65
CA SER A 145 27.53 9.96 -5.33
C SER A 145 26.31 10.88 -5.44
N ILE A 146 25.28 10.49 -6.19
CA ILE A 146 24.03 11.23 -6.30
C ILE A 146 23.32 11.29 -4.94
N GLY A 147 23.03 12.49 -4.44
CA GLY A 147 22.36 12.68 -3.15
C GLY A 147 23.26 12.38 -1.95
N PHE A 148 24.59 12.33 -2.15
CA PHE A 148 25.55 12.13 -1.07
C PHE A 148 25.52 13.26 -0.03
N ALA A 149 25.37 14.50 -0.50
CA ALA A 149 25.32 15.67 0.37
C ALA A 149 23.89 16.04 0.83
N ASP A 150 22.86 15.29 0.41
CA ASP A 150 21.48 15.47 0.87
C ASP A 150 21.24 14.84 2.26
N LEU A 151 21.75 15.52 3.29
CA LEU A 151 21.59 15.13 4.68
C LEU A 151 20.16 15.37 5.19
N LYS A 152 19.46 16.38 4.65
CA LYS A 152 18.09 16.71 5.05
C LYS A 152 17.11 15.65 4.57
N GLY A 153 17.13 15.28 3.29
CA GLY A 153 16.30 14.21 2.76
C GLY A 153 16.66 12.83 3.34
N LEU A 154 17.91 12.61 3.76
CA LEU A 154 18.27 11.43 4.55
C LEU A 154 17.61 11.46 5.94
N ALA A 155 17.68 12.59 6.65
CA ALA A 155 17.08 12.74 7.97
C ALA A 155 15.56 12.55 7.95
N GLU A 156 14.86 13.16 6.99
CA GLU A 156 13.42 13.01 6.81
C GLU A 156 13.04 11.53 6.58
N ARG A 157 13.74 10.84 5.66
CA ARG A 157 13.51 9.41 5.41
C ARG A 157 13.79 8.53 6.61
N THR A 158 14.86 8.81 7.37
CA THR A 158 15.18 8.04 8.57
C THR A 158 14.14 8.24 9.66
N LEU A 159 13.70 9.48 9.91
CA LEU A 159 12.66 9.78 10.90
C LEU A 159 11.32 9.15 10.52
N ASP A 160 10.96 9.22 9.24
CA ASP A 160 9.75 8.60 8.72
C ASP A 160 9.79 7.06 8.86
N LYS A 161 10.89 6.39 8.48
CA LYS A 161 11.09 4.96 8.75
C LYS A 161 10.95 4.61 10.23
N GLN A 162 11.52 5.42 11.13
CA GLN A 162 11.40 5.22 12.57
C GLN A 162 9.97 5.46 13.08
N ALA A 163 9.23 6.41 12.52
CA ALA A 163 7.82 6.61 12.83
C ALA A 163 6.99 5.37 12.43
N ARG A 164 7.18 4.88 11.20
CA ARG A 164 6.51 3.66 10.69
C ARG A 164 6.81 2.44 11.54
N LYS A 165 8.09 2.21 11.90
CA LYS A 165 8.47 1.10 12.81
C LYS A 165 7.79 1.22 14.17
N ARG A 166 7.80 2.40 14.78
CA ARG A 166 7.15 2.63 16.08
C ARG A 166 5.66 2.38 16.02
N GLU A 167 4.99 2.87 14.98
CA GLU A 167 3.56 2.62 14.76
C GLU A 167 3.27 1.13 14.55
N ALA A 168 4.05 0.46 13.69
CA ALA A 168 3.91 -0.96 13.42
C ALA A 168 4.09 -1.79 14.71
N LEU A 169 5.11 -1.47 15.52
CA LEU A 169 5.31 -2.13 16.81
C LEU A 169 4.19 -1.81 17.81
N ALA A 170 3.63 -0.59 17.81
CA ALA A 170 2.50 -0.25 18.66
C ALA A 170 1.23 -1.03 18.30
N ARG A 171 1.02 -1.34 17.01
CA ARG A 171 -0.15 -2.07 16.51
C ARG A 171 0.01 -3.60 16.64
N PHE A 172 1.17 -4.14 16.28
CA PHE A 172 1.41 -5.59 16.18
C PHE A 172 2.24 -6.17 17.33
N GLY A 173 2.84 -5.32 18.17
CA GLY A 173 3.59 -5.71 19.37
C GLY A 173 5.02 -6.19 19.13
N SER A 174 5.32 -6.80 17.98
CA SER A 174 6.68 -7.27 17.64
C SER A 174 6.94 -7.22 16.14
N GLU A 175 8.22 -7.14 15.75
CA GLU A 175 8.63 -7.19 14.34
C GLU A 175 8.17 -8.50 13.67
N GLN A 176 8.28 -9.63 14.37
CA GLN A 176 7.81 -10.91 13.84
C GLN A 176 6.30 -10.90 13.54
N ALA A 177 5.49 -10.23 14.38
CA ALA A 177 4.06 -10.12 14.16
C ALA A 177 3.69 -9.15 13.02
N VAL A 178 4.52 -8.15 12.73
CA VAL A 178 4.32 -7.22 11.59
C VAL A 178 4.49 -7.96 10.26
N PHE A 179 5.47 -8.87 10.18
CA PHE A 179 5.76 -9.68 8.99
C PHE A 179 5.04 -11.03 8.95
N ALA A 180 4.36 -11.40 10.04
CA ALA A 180 3.50 -12.56 10.04
C ALA A 180 2.31 -12.34 9.09
N GLU A 181 1.85 -13.43 8.49
CA GLU A 181 0.69 -13.40 7.62
C GLU A 181 -0.57 -13.04 8.43
N THR A 182 -1.23 -11.98 8.03
CA THR A 182 -2.45 -11.47 8.66
C THR A 182 -3.69 -12.23 8.17
N ALA A 183 -4.80 -12.16 8.91
CA ALA A 183 -6.04 -12.82 8.50
C ALA A 183 -6.55 -12.35 7.10
N PRO A 184 -6.45 -11.07 6.72
CA PRO A 184 -6.72 -10.61 5.36
C PRO A 184 -5.83 -11.24 4.28
N GLU A 185 -4.54 -11.42 4.58
CA GLU A 185 -3.60 -12.08 3.66
C GLU A 185 -3.94 -13.57 3.52
N ARG A 186 -4.23 -14.26 4.64
CA ARG A 186 -4.69 -15.66 4.63
C ARG A 186 -5.94 -15.84 3.79
N PHE A 187 -6.91 -14.92 3.89
CA PHE A 187 -8.10 -14.94 3.06
C PHE A 187 -7.78 -14.92 1.56
N CYS A 188 -6.81 -14.09 1.13
CA CYS A 188 -6.41 -14.04 -0.27
C CYS A 188 -5.75 -15.35 -0.72
N VAL A 189 -4.89 -15.93 0.13
CA VAL A 189 -4.26 -17.24 -0.11
C VAL A 189 -5.31 -18.35 -0.24
N ASP A 190 -6.28 -18.40 0.68
CA ASP A 190 -7.31 -19.42 0.70
C ASP A 190 -8.28 -19.28 -0.50
N ALA A 191 -8.63 -18.05 -0.87
CA ALA A 191 -9.51 -17.77 -2.01
C ALA A 191 -8.87 -18.21 -3.35
N LEU A 192 -7.54 -18.08 -3.48
CA LEU A 192 -6.82 -18.42 -4.70
C LEU A 192 -6.17 -19.81 -4.67
N ALA A 193 -6.40 -20.62 -3.64
CA ALA A 193 -5.75 -21.91 -3.44
C ALA A 193 -5.92 -22.89 -4.62
N LEU A 194 -7.02 -22.77 -5.38
CA LEU A 194 -7.33 -23.62 -6.53
C LEU A 194 -7.10 -22.93 -7.89
N VAL A 195 -6.63 -21.68 -7.89
CA VAL A 195 -6.39 -20.92 -9.13
C VAL A 195 -4.97 -21.20 -9.63
N PRO A 196 -4.80 -21.65 -10.88
CA PRO A 196 -3.49 -21.91 -11.45
C PRO A 196 -2.70 -20.61 -11.62
N VAL A 197 -1.41 -20.67 -11.27
CA VAL A 197 -0.45 -19.58 -11.51
C VAL A 197 0.01 -19.64 -12.97
N VAL A 198 -0.05 -18.50 -13.67
CA VAL A 198 0.24 -18.36 -15.11
C VAL A 198 1.74 -18.40 -15.39
N THR A 199 2.55 -17.84 -14.50
CA THR A 199 3.99 -17.65 -14.67
C THR A 199 4.80 -18.35 -13.58
N LYS A 200 5.91 -18.99 -13.98
CA LYS A 200 6.79 -19.74 -13.07
C LYS A 200 7.78 -18.87 -12.27
N GLY A 201 7.88 -17.57 -12.58
CA GLY A 201 8.83 -16.66 -11.96
C GLY A 201 8.18 -15.76 -10.92
N TRP A 202 7.63 -14.64 -11.38
CA TRP A 202 6.68 -13.83 -10.61
C TRP A 202 5.35 -14.59 -10.62
N ARG A 203 4.85 -15.00 -9.46
CA ARG A 203 3.56 -15.72 -9.39
C ARG A 203 2.46 -14.74 -9.81
N GLU A 204 2.02 -14.81 -11.07
CA GLU A 204 0.87 -14.04 -11.53
C GLU A 204 -0.31 -14.99 -11.71
N TYR A 205 -1.49 -14.52 -11.30
CA TYR A 205 -2.74 -15.25 -11.45
C TYR A 205 -3.43 -14.82 -12.74
N ASP A 206 -4.16 -15.75 -13.37
CA ASP A 206 -5.08 -15.38 -14.44
C ASP A 206 -6.19 -14.51 -13.85
N GLN A 207 -6.28 -13.26 -14.31
CA GLN A 207 -7.15 -12.27 -13.66
C GLN A 207 -8.63 -12.65 -13.73
N ALA A 208 -9.07 -13.29 -14.82
CA ALA A 208 -10.44 -13.72 -14.96
C ALA A 208 -10.81 -14.81 -13.93
N GLN A 209 -9.91 -15.79 -13.73
CA GLN A 209 -10.09 -16.82 -12.70
C GLN A 209 -9.96 -16.27 -11.28
N ALA A 210 -9.03 -15.35 -11.04
CA ALA A 210 -8.90 -14.68 -9.74
C ALA A 210 -10.16 -13.89 -9.38
N ASN A 211 -10.71 -13.11 -10.34
CA ASN A 211 -11.97 -12.38 -10.14
C ASN A 211 -13.13 -13.33 -9.82
N ALA A 212 -13.26 -14.43 -10.58
CA ALA A 212 -14.29 -15.43 -10.33
C ALA A 212 -14.14 -16.09 -8.93
N ALA A 213 -12.91 -16.39 -8.52
CA ALA A 213 -12.63 -16.93 -7.19
C ALA A 213 -13.06 -15.95 -6.08
N PHE A 214 -12.71 -14.67 -6.19
CA PHE A 214 -13.13 -13.66 -5.21
C PHE A 214 -14.64 -13.41 -5.21
N ASP A 215 -15.30 -13.46 -6.37
CA ASP A 215 -16.76 -13.30 -6.48
C ASP A 215 -17.55 -14.42 -5.78
N HIS A 216 -16.96 -15.61 -5.61
CA HIS A 216 -17.56 -16.68 -4.82
C HIS A 216 -17.68 -16.31 -3.33
N HIS A 217 -16.82 -15.43 -2.81
CA HIS A 217 -16.84 -14.97 -1.42
C HIS A 217 -17.74 -13.74 -1.25
N GLN A 218 -19.04 -13.91 -1.48
CA GLN A 218 -20.01 -12.81 -1.51
C GLN A 218 -20.08 -11.98 -0.22
N ASP A 219 -19.79 -12.58 0.93
CA ASP A 219 -19.78 -11.88 2.23
C ASP A 219 -18.57 -10.93 2.36
N MET A 220 -17.50 -11.20 1.62
CA MET A 220 -16.25 -10.42 1.57
C MET A 220 -16.13 -9.56 0.30
N ALA A 221 -17.22 -9.41 -0.47
CA ALA A 221 -17.26 -8.54 -1.64
C ALA A 221 -17.59 -7.09 -1.24
N PRO A 222 -16.91 -6.08 -1.80
CA PRO A 222 -17.28 -4.67 -1.64
C PRO A 222 -18.72 -4.41 -2.10
N HIS A 223 -19.49 -3.63 -1.31
CA HIS A 223 -20.87 -3.23 -1.68
C HIS A 223 -20.94 -1.79 -2.23
N THR A 224 -19.90 -1.01 -2.00
CA THR A 224 -19.77 0.40 -2.40
C THR A 224 -18.37 0.67 -2.92
N LEU A 225 -18.23 1.77 -3.66
CA LEU A 225 -16.90 2.30 -3.99
C LEU A 225 -16.13 2.71 -2.72
N ALA A 226 -16.83 3.14 -1.67
CA ALA A 226 -16.21 3.45 -0.38
C ALA A 226 -15.61 2.18 0.29
N ASP A 227 -16.24 1.02 0.15
CA ASP A 227 -15.68 -0.25 0.63
C ASP A 227 -14.43 -0.65 -0.17
N CYS A 228 -14.41 -0.41 -1.48
CA CYS A 228 -13.21 -0.61 -2.31
C CYS A 228 -12.04 0.25 -1.80
N LEU A 229 -12.28 1.54 -1.59
CA LEU A 229 -11.24 2.45 -1.09
C LEU A 229 -10.79 2.09 0.33
N HIS A 230 -11.73 1.70 1.20
CA HIS A 230 -11.41 1.24 2.56
C HIS A 230 -10.45 0.04 2.55
N GLU A 231 -10.68 -0.94 1.67
CA GLU A 231 -9.81 -2.11 1.56
C GLU A 231 -8.44 -1.74 0.95
N LEU A 232 -8.39 -0.88 -0.06
CA LEU A 232 -7.13 -0.41 -0.65
C LEU A 232 -6.29 0.38 0.35
N GLU A 233 -6.90 1.28 1.12
CA GLU A 233 -6.25 2.03 2.20
C GLU A 233 -5.68 1.09 3.28
N PHE A 234 -6.38 -0.01 3.60
CA PHE A 234 -5.86 -1.02 4.51
C PHE A 234 -4.57 -1.65 3.98
N TRP A 235 -4.55 -2.04 2.70
CA TRP A 235 -3.38 -2.66 2.11
C TRP A 235 -2.21 -1.68 2.00
N ASP A 236 -2.47 -0.43 1.63
CA ASP A 236 -1.45 0.62 1.56
C ASP A 236 -0.88 0.92 2.93
N ALA A 237 -1.71 0.98 3.96
CA ALA A 237 -1.26 1.18 5.32
C ALA A 237 -0.41 -0.01 5.82
N LEU A 238 -0.81 -1.26 5.53
CA LEU A 238 -0.03 -2.44 5.90
C LEU A 238 1.35 -2.44 5.20
N TYR A 239 1.36 -2.18 3.89
CA TYR A 239 2.59 -2.06 3.10
C TYR A 239 3.49 -0.93 3.62
N HIS A 240 2.89 0.23 3.91
CA HIS A 240 3.61 1.39 4.45
C HIS A 240 4.27 1.10 5.79
N LEU A 241 3.56 0.42 6.70
CA LEU A 241 4.10 0.01 8.00
C LEU A 241 5.27 -0.96 7.86
N ARG A 242 5.15 -1.97 6.98
CA ARG A 242 6.23 -2.94 6.71
C ARG A 242 7.46 -2.29 6.08
N ASN A 243 7.27 -1.30 5.20
CA ASN A 243 8.34 -0.50 4.60
C ASN A 243 9.07 0.45 5.58
N GLY A 244 8.78 0.36 6.88
CA GLY A 244 9.68 0.85 7.92
C GLY A 244 11.02 0.10 7.94
N TRP A 245 11.05 -1.17 7.55
CA TRP A 245 12.26 -2.01 7.51
C TRP A 245 12.83 -2.15 6.09
N ASP A 246 14.15 -2.35 6.00
CA ASP A 246 14.87 -2.39 4.72
C ASP A 246 14.63 -3.68 3.90
N ASN A 247 14.08 -4.72 4.53
CA ASN A 247 13.83 -6.04 3.95
C ASN A 247 12.34 -6.37 3.82
N ALA A 248 11.48 -5.35 3.77
CA ALA A 248 10.02 -5.55 3.78
C ALA A 248 9.50 -6.40 2.62
N GLY A 249 10.17 -6.33 1.46
CA GLY A 249 9.73 -6.99 0.24
C GLY A 249 8.45 -6.39 -0.34
N ASP A 250 7.98 -6.98 -1.43
CA ASP A 250 6.67 -6.68 -2.01
C ASP A 250 5.56 -7.51 -1.35
N ASP A 251 4.31 -7.10 -1.57
CA ASP A 251 3.13 -7.82 -1.10
C ASP A 251 3.10 -9.27 -1.66
N LEU A 252 2.36 -10.15 -0.98
CA LEU A 252 2.11 -11.50 -1.49
C LEU A 252 1.42 -11.44 -2.86
N PRO A 253 1.76 -12.35 -3.80
CA PRO A 253 1.08 -12.46 -5.09
C PRO A 253 -0.45 -12.48 -5.01
N GLU A 254 -0.97 -13.16 -4.00
CA GLU A 254 -2.40 -13.32 -3.74
C GLU A 254 -3.05 -11.99 -3.29
N VAL A 255 -2.31 -11.17 -2.53
CA VAL A 255 -2.73 -9.81 -2.14
C VAL A 255 -2.70 -8.89 -3.35
N SER A 256 -1.67 -9.00 -4.19
CA SER A 256 -1.60 -8.24 -5.44
C SER A 256 -2.79 -8.56 -6.37
N ALA A 257 -3.15 -9.84 -6.51
CA ALA A 257 -4.33 -10.27 -7.26
C ALA A 257 -5.64 -9.72 -6.65
N ARG A 258 -5.74 -9.64 -5.31
CA ARG A 258 -6.88 -9.02 -4.62
C ARG A 258 -6.96 -7.51 -4.86
N ARG A 259 -5.83 -6.79 -4.77
CA ARG A 259 -5.75 -5.36 -5.10
C ARG A 259 -6.22 -5.10 -6.53
N HIS A 260 -5.75 -5.89 -7.49
CA HIS A 260 -6.17 -5.77 -8.88
C HIS A 260 -7.67 -6.09 -9.06
N TYR A 261 -8.21 -7.10 -8.37
CA TYR A 261 -9.66 -7.35 -8.35
C TYR A 261 -10.45 -6.12 -7.90
N ILE A 262 -9.99 -5.41 -6.86
CA ILE A 262 -10.68 -4.19 -6.41
C ILE A 262 -10.53 -3.08 -7.45
N GLU A 263 -9.30 -2.80 -7.88
CA GLU A 263 -8.94 -1.67 -8.73
C GLU A 263 -9.52 -1.75 -10.14
N ALA A 264 -9.46 -2.92 -10.77
CA ALA A 264 -9.89 -3.10 -12.16
C ALA A 264 -11.32 -3.67 -12.26
N HIS A 265 -11.70 -4.62 -11.38
CA HIS A 265 -12.99 -5.29 -11.49
C HIS A 265 -14.08 -4.61 -10.66
N CYS A 266 -13.86 -4.39 -9.35
CA CYS A 266 -14.90 -3.80 -8.49
C CYS A 266 -15.16 -2.33 -8.82
N LEU A 267 -14.12 -1.51 -9.02
CA LEU A 267 -14.30 -0.09 -9.36
C LEU A 267 -14.99 0.11 -10.72
N ALA A 268 -14.80 -0.80 -11.67
CA ALA A 268 -15.49 -0.77 -12.97
C ALA A 268 -16.93 -1.30 -12.90
N SER A 269 -17.24 -2.21 -11.97
CA SER A 269 -18.53 -2.89 -11.93
C SER A 269 -19.53 -2.27 -10.93
N ILE A 270 -19.03 -1.75 -9.80
CA ILE A 270 -19.87 -1.18 -8.74
C ILE A 270 -20.27 0.24 -9.13
N ARG A 271 -21.56 0.47 -9.32
CA ARG A 271 -22.07 1.79 -9.70
C ARG A 271 -21.94 2.80 -8.54
N PRO A 272 -21.44 4.02 -8.79
CA PRO A 272 -21.40 5.08 -7.78
C PRO A 272 -22.81 5.43 -7.30
N LYS A 273 -23.00 5.50 -5.98
CA LYS A 273 -24.29 5.87 -5.37
C LYS A 273 -24.44 7.39 -5.26
N THR A 274 -23.32 8.09 -5.14
CA THR A 274 -23.26 9.55 -5.05
C THR A 274 -22.14 10.10 -5.93
N ARG A 275 -22.23 11.40 -6.28
CA ARG A 275 -21.15 12.07 -7.00
C ARG A 275 -19.87 12.16 -6.16
N ASP A 276 -19.99 12.16 -4.84
CA ASP A 276 -18.83 12.28 -3.95
C ASP A 276 -18.06 10.95 -3.86
N GLU A 277 -18.73 9.80 -3.93
CA GLU A 277 -18.07 8.50 -4.11
C GLU A 277 -17.24 8.48 -5.40
N ALA A 278 -17.81 8.93 -6.52
CA ALA A 278 -17.09 8.97 -7.80
C ALA A 278 -15.87 9.90 -7.74
N LYS A 279 -16.01 11.09 -7.14
CA LYS A 279 -14.89 12.01 -6.92
C LYS A 279 -13.81 11.42 -6.01
N ALA A 280 -14.19 10.65 -4.98
CA ALA A 280 -13.23 10.01 -4.10
C ALA A 280 -12.38 8.99 -4.86
N VAL A 281 -12.99 8.16 -5.71
CA VAL A 281 -12.26 7.22 -6.57
C VAL A 281 -11.34 7.97 -7.55
N LEU A 282 -11.82 9.03 -8.21
CA LEU A 282 -10.96 9.83 -9.11
C LEU A 282 -9.74 10.43 -8.41
N ARG A 283 -9.90 10.91 -7.17
CA ARG A 283 -8.79 11.42 -6.37
C ARG A 283 -7.81 10.31 -5.98
N TYR A 284 -8.34 9.14 -5.61
CA TYR A 284 -7.52 7.97 -5.33
C TYR A 284 -6.70 7.56 -6.56
N MET A 285 -7.33 7.46 -7.73
CA MET A 285 -6.65 7.13 -9.00
C MET A 285 -5.54 8.14 -9.35
N ALA A 286 -5.76 9.43 -9.10
CA ALA A 286 -4.76 10.47 -9.32
C ALA A 286 -3.57 10.35 -8.35
N ALA A 287 -3.82 10.02 -7.09
CA ALA A 287 -2.77 9.85 -6.09
C ALA A 287 -1.90 8.60 -6.29
N HIS A 288 -2.45 7.57 -6.94
CA HIS A 288 -1.79 6.27 -7.17
C HIS A 288 -1.39 6.03 -8.63
N GLU A 289 -1.35 7.10 -9.44
CA GLU A 289 -0.92 7.08 -10.85
C GLU A 289 -1.63 5.98 -11.67
N MET A 290 -2.92 5.75 -11.40
CA MET A 290 -3.66 4.66 -12.04
C MET A 290 -4.07 4.95 -13.47
N PHE A 291 -4.04 6.22 -13.91
CA PHE A 291 -4.59 6.64 -15.20
C PHE A 291 -3.89 6.03 -16.43
N ASP A 292 -2.63 5.59 -16.29
CA ASP A 292 -1.86 5.02 -17.39
C ASP A 292 -2.07 3.49 -17.54
N ARG A 293 -2.95 2.90 -16.72
CA ARG A 293 -3.22 1.46 -16.74
C ARG A 293 -4.28 1.10 -17.79
N ASN A 294 -4.15 -0.06 -18.42
CA ASN A 294 -5.06 -0.53 -19.48
C ASN A 294 -6.52 -0.67 -19.03
N ASP A 295 -6.77 -0.93 -17.74
CA ASP A 295 -8.11 -1.19 -17.20
C ASP A 295 -8.84 0.08 -16.73
N THR A 296 -8.19 1.24 -16.85
CA THR A 296 -8.69 2.55 -16.37
C THR A 296 -9.95 2.98 -17.10
N ASP A 297 -10.06 2.68 -18.40
CA ASP A 297 -11.18 3.14 -19.24
C ASP A 297 -12.52 2.63 -18.72
N ALA A 298 -12.60 1.34 -18.37
CA ALA A 298 -13.82 0.73 -17.83
C ALA A 298 -14.23 1.35 -16.47
N VAL A 299 -13.24 1.70 -15.63
CA VAL A 299 -13.48 2.41 -14.37
C VAL A 299 -14.03 3.81 -14.65
N LEU A 300 -13.41 4.56 -15.56
CA LEU A 300 -13.84 5.92 -15.91
C LEU A 300 -15.26 5.94 -16.50
N GLU A 301 -15.56 5.03 -17.43
CA GLU A 301 -16.90 4.89 -18.02
C GLU A 301 -17.95 4.64 -16.92
N ASN A 302 -17.65 3.76 -15.96
CA ASN A 302 -18.56 3.48 -14.85
C ASN A 302 -18.78 4.70 -13.93
N LEU A 303 -17.71 5.45 -13.64
CA LEU A 303 -17.76 6.63 -12.75
C LEU A 303 -18.50 7.82 -13.35
N VAL A 304 -18.41 8.02 -14.67
CA VAL A 304 -19.04 9.14 -15.38
C VAL A 304 -20.52 8.86 -15.68
N GLY A 305 -20.89 7.59 -15.87
CA GLY A 305 -22.30 7.16 -15.95
C GLY A 305 -22.71 6.67 -17.32
#